data_AF-A0A2S8SU58-F1
#
_entry.id   AF-A0A2S8SU58-F1
#
_cell.length_a   1.000
_cell.length_b   1.000
_cell.length_c   1.000
_cell.angle_alpha   90.00
_cell.angle_beta   90.00
_cell.angle_gamma   90.00
#
_symmetry.space_group_name_H-M   'P 1'
#
loop_
_entity.id
_entity.type
_entity.pdbx_description
1 polymer ?
#
loop_
_entity_poly.entity_id
_entity_poly.type
_entity_poly.pdbx_seq_one_letter_code
_entity_poly.pdbx_strand_id
1 'polypeptide(L)'
;MADNNSTASAVQEDLAQSENTSPAATQETAPATTPMAPAAQTPAPQAPIVQRVGSDLTPELQPLSSDAPPRKEVEGGRDYEVTFIVVANNPEALDSAQKRVTALIEEGQGAVDNVRVSEVRRLAYPIAKRTEGIYVVLNARFVKALTEDLERFFKLEESVLRHIILRENV
;
A
#
# COMPACT_ATOMS: atom_id res chain seq x y z
N MET A 1 37.21 -23.48 47.61
CA MET A 1 38.59 -24.00 47.60
C MET A 1 38.70 -25.01 46.47
N ALA A 2 39.24 -24.57 45.34
CA ALA A 2 39.90 -25.36 44.29
C ALA A 2 40.03 -24.45 43.05
N ASP A 3 41.22 -23.87 42.92
CA ASP A 3 41.75 -23.17 41.75
C ASP A 3 41.91 -24.10 40.54
N ASN A 4 42.15 -23.51 39.35
CA ASN A 4 42.85 -24.02 38.14
C ASN A 4 42.14 -23.47 36.87
N ASN A 5 42.75 -22.84 35.87
CA ASN A 5 44.15 -22.78 35.47
C ASN A 5 44.36 -21.56 34.54
N SER A 6 45.58 -21.05 34.62
CA SER A 6 46.24 -20.03 33.82
C SER A 6 46.31 -20.38 32.33
N THR A 7 46.14 -19.39 31.44
CA THR A 7 46.81 -19.35 30.13
C THR A 7 47.06 -17.89 29.77
N ALA A 8 48.33 -17.63 29.44
CA ALA A 8 48.94 -16.34 29.27
C ALA A 8 48.99 -15.88 27.79
N SER A 9 49.09 -14.56 27.64
CA SER A 9 49.97 -13.81 26.71
C SER A 9 49.67 -13.66 25.22
N ALA A 10 50.04 -12.43 24.78
CA ALA A 10 50.36 -11.88 23.46
C ALA A 10 49.14 -11.57 22.55
N VAL A 11 48.83 -10.34 22.12
CA VAL A 11 49.56 -9.07 21.87
C VAL A 11 50.76 -9.20 20.93
N GLN A 12 50.53 -8.94 19.64
CA GLN A 12 51.32 -8.14 18.66
C GLN A 12 50.64 -8.35 17.28
N GLU A 13 49.95 -7.35 16.70
CA GLU A 13 50.42 -6.42 15.64
C GLU A 13 51.12 -7.08 14.44
N ASP A 14 50.61 -6.83 13.23
CA ASP A 14 51.42 -6.36 12.11
C ASP A 14 50.55 -5.73 11.00
N LEU A 15 51.19 -4.79 10.31
CA LEU A 15 50.75 -3.71 9.45
C LEU A 15 50.60 -4.08 7.95
N ALA A 16 50.16 -3.08 7.18
CA ALA A 16 50.34 -2.85 5.73
C ALA A 16 49.21 -3.40 4.81
N GLN A 17 48.27 -2.57 4.34
CA GLN A 17 48.36 -1.55 3.27
C GLN A 17 48.46 -2.14 1.85
N SER A 18 47.41 -1.92 1.05
CA SER A 18 47.45 -1.69 -0.41
C SER A 18 45.99 -1.38 -0.85
N GLU A 19 45.58 -0.11 -0.87
CA GLU A 19 45.56 0.72 -2.08
C GLU A 19 45.00 0.00 -3.31
N ASN A 20 43.69 0.13 -3.53
CA ASN A 20 43.16 0.15 -4.88
C ASN A 20 42.21 1.34 -5.03
N THR A 21 42.83 2.51 -5.15
CA THR A 21 42.19 3.67 -5.76
C THR A 21 42.51 3.58 -7.25
N SER A 22 41.48 3.53 -8.09
CA SER A 22 41.60 3.59 -9.53
C SER A 22 40.86 4.85 -9.99
N PRO A 23 41.55 5.90 -10.43
CA PRO A 23 40.93 7.06 -11.05
C PRO A 23 41.26 7.09 -12.56
N ALA A 24 40.27 6.81 -13.40
CA ALA A 24 40.25 7.10 -14.85
C ALA A 24 38.87 6.64 -15.37
N ALA A 25 38.09 7.36 -16.17
CA ALA A 25 38.28 8.60 -16.88
C ALA A 25 36.91 9.27 -17.05
N THR A 26 36.85 10.58 -16.81
CA THR A 26 35.80 11.44 -17.33
C THR A 26 36.06 11.60 -18.83
N GLN A 27 35.13 11.17 -19.67
CA GLN A 27 35.02 11.66 -21.05
C GLN A 27 33.81 12.57 -21.14
N GLU A 28 34.10 13.86 -21.01
CA GLU A 28 33.33 14.92 -21.64
C GLU A 28 33.65 14.89 -23.14
N THR A 29 32.63 14.83 -24.01
CA THR A 29 32.62 15.56 -25.30
C THR A 29 31.25 15.45 -25.99
N ALA A 30 30.55 16.59 -25.95
CA ALA A 30 29.78 17.22 -27.01
C ALA A 30 28.46 16.60 -27.57
N PRO A 31 27.50 17.46 -27.97
CA PRO A 31 26.10 17.10 -28.17
C PRO A 31 25.80 16.70 -29.63
N ALA A 32 25.13 15.57 -29.82
CA ALA A 32 24.53 15.24 -31.11
C ALA A 32 23.12 15.86 -31.19
N THR A 33 23.08 17.12 -31.62
CA THR A 33 21.94 17.70 -32.33
C THR A 33 21.80 16.95 -33.65
N THR A 34 20.82 16.06 -33.73
CA THR A 34 20.38 15.48 -35.01
C THR A 34 19.21 16.31 -35.54
N PRO A 35 19.23 16.73 -36.82
CA PRO A 35 18.36 17.74 -37.38
C PRO A 35 16.90 17.29 -37.51
N MET A 36 16.00 18.28 -37.40
CA MET A 36 14.63 18.29 -37.90
C MET A 36 14.55 17.57 -39.25
N ALA A 37 13.83 16.45 -39.29
CA ALA A 37 13.35 15.87 -40.53
C ALA A 37 12.36 16.87 -41.19
N PRO A 38 12.44 17.09 -42.51
CA PRO A 38 11.58 18.03 -43.21
C PRO A 38 10.15 17.48 -43.29
N ALA A 39 9.18 18.40 -43.13
CA ALA A 39 7.77 18.15 -43.33
C ALA A 39 7.50 17.61 -44.75
N ALA A 40 7.31 16.30 -44.87
CA ALA A 40 6.74 15.68 -46.06
C ALA A 40 5.21 15.79 -45.97
N GLN A 41 4.65 16.76 -46.69
CA GLN A 41 3.24 16.81 -47.01
C GLN A 41 2.94 15.71 -48.02
N THR A 42 2.32 14.63 -47.56
CA THR A 42 1.65 13.66 -48.43
C THR A 42 0.20 14.12 -48.61
N PRO A 43 -0.31 14.32 -49.84
CA PRO A 43 -1.69 14.69 -50.05
C PRO A 43 -2.61 13.52 -49.69
N ALA A 44 -3.63 13.80 -48.88
CA ALA A 44 -4.63 12.85 -48.46
C ALA A 44 -5.39 12.27 -49.67
N PRO A 45 -5.62 10.94 -49.74
CA PRO A 45 -6.58 10.38 -50.68
C PRO A 45 -8.00 10.73 -50.20
N GLN A 46 -8.75 11.45 -51.03
CA GLN A 46 -10.16 11.74 -50.78
C GLN A 46 -10.95 10.42 -50.86
N ALA A 47 -11.52 10.01 -49.74
CA ALA A 47 -12.43 8.86 -49.67
C ALA A 47 -13.78 9.22 -50.32
N PRO A 48 -14.43 8.31 -51.06
CA PRO A 48 -15.76 8.55 -51.58
C PRO A 48 -16.76 8.68 -50.42
N ILE A 49 -17.58 9.72 -50.50
CA ILE A 49 -18.73 9.96 -49.64
C ILE A 49 -19.73 8.83 -49.86
N VAL A 50 -19.93 7.99 -48.85
CA VAL A 50 -21.05 7.04 -48.78
C VAL A 50 -22.03 7.55 -47.71
N GLN A 51 -23.27 7.73 -48.15
CA GLN A 51 -24.38 8.34 -47.43
C GLN A 51 -24.75 7.57 -46.14
N ARG A 52 -25.10 8.36 -45.12
CA ARG A 52 -25.52 7.99 -43.76
C ARG A 52 -26.68 6.99 -43.72
N VAL A 53 -26.56 6.02 -42.81
CA VAL A 53 -27.72 5.39 -42.14
C VAL A 53 -27.49 5.56 -40.65
N GLY A 54 -28.49 6.13 -39.99
CA GLY A 54 -28.44 6.48 -38.58
C GLY A 54 -28.45 5.27 -37.66
N SER A 55 -27.78 5.43 -36.54
CA SER A 55 -28.25 4.97 -35.23
C SER A 55 -27.29 5.58 -34.21
N ASP A 56 -27.62 6.80 -33.82
CA ASP A 56 -27.45 7.35 -32.48
C ASP A 56 -26.40 6.63 -31.61
N LEU A 57 -25.13 6.94 -31.85
CA LEU A 57 -24.07 6.67 -30.88
C LEU A 57 -24.17 7.71 -29.76
N THR A 58 -25.26 7.62 -29.00
CA THR A 58 -25.18 7.98 -27.60
C THR A 58 -24.30 6.90 -26.98
N PRO A 59 -23.10 7.20 -26.43
CA PRO A 59 -22.53 6.28 -25.47
C PRO A 59 -23.52 6.31 -24.31
N GLU A 60 -24.41 5.32 -24.28
CA GLU A 60 -25.27 5.04 -23.14
C GLU A 60 -24.30 4.88 -21.97
N LEU A 61 -24.21 5.90 -21.11
CA LEU A 61 -23.58 5.78 -19.81
C LEU A 61 -24.36 4.68 -19.11
N GLN A 62 -23.82 3.46 -19.15
CA GLN A 62 -24.42 2.33 -18.44
C GLN A 62 -24.62 2.79 -17.00
N PRO A 63 -25.86 2.79 -16.47
CA PRO A 63 -26.06 3.07 -15.07
C PRO A 63 -25.25 2.03 -14.30
N LEU A 64 -24.37 2.50 -13.43
CA LEU A 64 -23.60 1.67 -12.50
C LEU A 64 -24.55 0.62 -11.92
N SER A 65 -24.27 -0.63 -12.26
CA SER A 65 -25.17 -1.76 -12.16
C SER A 65 -25.79 -1.86 -10.76
N SER A 66 -27.13 -1.79 -10.70
CA SER A 66 -27.95 -2.12 -9.52
C SER A 66 -27.96 -3.61 -9.17
N ASP A 67 -27.05 -4.39 -9.77
CA ASP A 67 -26.92 -5.86 -9.65
C ASP A 67 -25.77 -6.27 -8.72
N ALA A 68 -25.22 -5.32 -7.95
CA ALA A 68 -24.35 -5.69 -6.84
C ALA A 68 -25.14 -6.55 -5.85
N PRO A 69 -24.61 -7.70 -5.38
CA PRO A 69 -25.32 -8.54 -4.43
C PRO A 69 -25.73 -7.70 -3.21
N PRO A 70 -26.94 -7.93 -2.66
CA PRO A 70 -27.42 -7.13 -1.55
C PRO A 70 -26.44 -7.28 -0.39
N ARG A 71 -25.76 -6.18 -0.06
CA ARG A 71 -24.80 -6.17 1.03
C ARG A 71 -25.55 -6.46 2.33
N LYS A 72 -24.93 -7.22 3.25
CA LYS A 72 -25.56 -7.65 4.51
C LYS A 72 -26.10 -6.44 5.29
N GLU A 73 -27.40 -6.41 5.57
CA GLU A 73 -28.04 -5.24 6.17
C GLU A 73 -27.77 -5.17 7.68
N VAL A 74 -27.50 -3.97 8.19
CA VAL A 74 -27.24 -3.71 9.61
C VAL A 74 -28.20 -2.64 10.08
N GLU A 75 -29.14 -2.99 10.95
CA GLU A 75 -30.12 -2.03 11.47
C GLU A 75 -29.42 -0.89 12.24
N GLY A 76 -29.66 0.36 11.82
CA GLY A 76 -29.02 1.55 12.42
C GLY A 76 -27.51 1.65 12.17
N GLY A 77 -26.96 0.78 11.32
CA GLY A 77 -25.56 0.81 10.90
C GLY A 77 -25.25 2.02 10.03
N ARG A 78 -24.02 2.53 10.14
CA ARG A 78 -23.49 3.59 9.27
C ARG A 78 -22.27 3.05 8.54
N ASP A 79 -21.99 3.59 7.37
CA ASP A 79 -20.78 3.27 6.60
C ASP A 79 -19.53 3.89 7.27
N TYR A 80 -18.53 3.04 7.45
CA TYR A 80 -17.21 3.42 7.93
C TYR A 80 -16.11 2.82 7.06
N GLU A 81 -15.04 3.58 6.92
CA GLU A 81 -13.75 3.12 6.43
C GLU A 81 -12.78 3.02 7.60
N VAL A 82 -12.35 1.80 7.90
CA VAL A 82 -11.37 1.51 8.95
C VAL A 82 -10.03 1.26 8.27
N THR A 83 -9.07 2.17 8.49
CA THR A 83 -7.72 2.03 7.96
C THR A 83 -6.73 1.83 9.09
N PHE A 84 -5.88 0.82 8.99
CA PHE A 84 -4.82 0.58 9.97
C PHE A 84 -3.53 0.08 9.31
N ILE A 85 -2.40 0.33 10.00
CA ILE A 85 -1.05 -0.02 9.55
C ILE A 85 -0.54 -1.13 10.46
N VAL A 86 -0.21 -2.29 9.87
CA VAL A 86 0.38 -3.44 10.57
C VAL A 86 1.89 -3.46 10.36
N VAL A 87 2.62 -3.97 11.35
CA VAL A 87 4.07 -4.22 11.23
C VAL A 87 4.40 -5.19 10.09
N ALA A 88 5.41 -4.88 9.28
CA ALA A 88 5.80 -5.72 8.15
C ALA A 88 6.77 -6.87 8.49
N ASN A 89 7.31 -6.92 9.73
CA ASN A 89 8.34 -7.91 10.08
C ASN A 89 7.80 -9.34 10.27
N ASN A 90 6.49 -9.48 10.48
CA ASN A 90 5.84 -10.75 10.71
C ASN A 90 4.60 -10.87 9.82
N PRO A 91 4.57 -11.77 8.82
CA PRO A 91 3.41 -11.94 7.96
C PRO A 91 2.18 -12.46 8.73
N GLU A 92 2.34 -13.26 9.79
CA GLU A 92 1.22 -13.79 10.57
C GLU A 92 0.46 -12.68 11.32
N ALA A 93 1.13 -11.56 11.61
CA ALA A 93 0.53 -10.42 12.30
C ALA A 93 -0.59 -9.79 11.46
N LEU A 94 -0.43 -9.75 10.13
CA LEU A 94 -1.45 -9.23 9.21
C LEU A 94 -2.72 -10.07 9.28
N ASP A 95 -2.61 -11.38 9.08
CA ASP A 95 -3.74 -12.29 9.07
C ASP A 95 -4.46 -12.31 10.42
N SER A 96 -3.70 -12.29 11.52
CA SER A 96 -4.24 -12.24 12.88
C SER A 96 -5.00 -10.94 13.12
N ALA A 97 -4.38 -9.78 12.84
CA ALA A 97 -5.01 -8.47 13.04
C ALA A 97 -6.28 -8.33 12.20
N GLN A 98 -6.24 -8.72 10.91
CA GLN A 98 -7.40 -8.69 10.03
C GLN A 98 -8.54 -9.55 10.58
N LYS A 99 -8.26 -10.81 10.95
CA LYS A 99 -9.30 -11.72 11.48
C LYS A 99 -9.92 -11.20 12.77
N ARG A 100 -9.09 -10.64 13.68
CA ARG A 100 -9.55 -10.08 14.95
C ARG A 100 -10.47 -8.87 14.72
N VAL A 101 -10.10 -7.96 13.83
CA VAL A 101 -10.91 -6.78 13.50
C VAL A 101 -12.23 -7.21 12.87
N THR A 102 -12.21 -8.14 11.90
CA THR A 102 -13.43 -8.66 11.27
C THR A 102 -14.34 -9.34 12.30
N ALA A 103 -13.78 -10.19 13.17
CA ALA A 103 -14.55 -10.86 14.21
C ALA A 103 -15.20 -9.87 15.17
N LEU A 104 -14.48 -8.83 15.62
CA LEU A 104 -15.03 -7.80 16.48
C LEU A 104 -16.18 -7.04 15.82
N ILE A 105 -16.06 -6.77 14.51
CA ILE A 105 -17.14 -6.12 13.74
C ILE A 105 -18.38 -7.01 13.66
N GLU A 106 -18.20 -8.30 13.38
CA GLU A 106 -19.30 -9.27 13.28
C GLU A 106 -19.97 -9.53 14.64
N GLU A 107 -19.20 -9.60 15.73
CA GLU A 107 -19.71 -9.72 17.11
C GLU A 107 -20.55 -8.50 17.51
N GLY A 108 -20.16 -7.30 17.06
CA GLY A 108 -20.91 -6.05 17.22
C GLY A 108 -22.12 -5.90 16.30
N GLN A 109 -22.60 -6.99 15.69
CA GLN A 109 -23.69 -7.01 14.71
C GLN A 109 -23.42 -6.13 13.47
N GLY A 110 -22.16 -5.88 13.14
CA GLY A 110 -21.73 -5.19 11.93
C GLY A 110 -21.60 -6.12 10.72
N ALA A 111 -21.37 -5.51 9.56
CA ALA A 111 -21.10 -6.19 8.30
C ALA A 111 -19.82 -5.63 7.67
N VAL A 112 -18.92 -6.50 7.26
CA VAL A 112 -17.74 -6.13 6.47
C VAL A 112 -18.07 -6.29 4.99
N ASP A 113 -17.93 -5.22 4.22
CA ASP A 113 -18.27 -5.20 2.80
C ASP A 113 -17.04 -5.48 1.92
N ASN A 114 -15.90 -4.88 2.23
CA ASN A 114 -14.66 -5.05 1.44
C ASN A 114 -13.42 -4.91 2.32
N VAL A 115 -12.39 -5.70 2.03
CA VAL A 115 -11.08 -5.61 2.67
C VAL A 115 -10.01 -5.49 1.58
N ARG A 116 -9.22 -4.41 1.65
CA ARG A 116 -8.12 -4.13 0.75
C ARG A 116 -6.82 -4.13 1.54
N VAL A 117 -5.90 -4.99 1.15
CA VAL A 117 -4.58 -5.09 1.75
C VAL A 117 -3.55 -4.55 0.76
N SER A 118 -2.64 -3.70 1.22
CA SER A 118 -1.51 -3.25 0.42
C SER A 118 -0.33 -4.22 0.49
N GLU A 119 0.62 -4.09 -0.41
CA GLU A 119 1.96 -4.66 -0.20
C GLU A 119 2.71 -3.90 0.91
N VAL A 120 3.88 -4.40 1.28
CA VAL A 120 4.79 -3.73 2.23
C VAL A 120 5.22 -2.39 1.64
N ARG A 121 5.05 -1.31 2.40
CA ARG A 121 5.43 0.05 2.00
C ARG A 121 6.32 0.70 3.06
N ARG A 122 7.28 1.49 2.60
CA ARG A 122 8.13 2.30 3.48
C ARG A 122 7.35 3.50 4.03
N LEU A 123 7.42 3.71 5.33
CA LEU A 123 6.82 4.84 6.03
C LEU A 123 7.69 6.09 5.85
N ALA A 124 7.06 7.27 5.82
CA ALA A 124 7.78 8.54 5.69
C ALA A 124 8.73 8.80 6.87
N TYR A 125 8.36 8.35 8.07
CA TYR A 125 9.17 8.40 9.27
C TYR A 125 8.95 7.14 10.11
N PRO A 126 9.90 6.76 10.99
CA PRO A 126 9.73 5.58 11.82
C PRO A 126 8.60 5.73 12.85
N ILE A 127 7.69 4.76 12.90
CA ILE A 127 6.66 4.66 13.94
C ILE A 127 7.03 3.47 14.82
N ALA A 128 7.15 3.67 16.14
CA ALA A 128 7.60 2.63 17.07
C ALA A 128 8.88 1.91 16.61
N LYS A 129 9.85 2.68 16.07
CA LYS A 129 11.12 2.19 15.49
C LYS A 129 10.97 1.29 14.24
N ARG A 130 9.80 1.25 13.60
CA ARG A 130 9.56 0.54 12.34
C ARG A 130 9.56 1.51 11.17
N THR A 131 10.28 1.17 10.10
CA THR A 131 10.39 1.97 8.87
C THR A 131 9.43 1.51 7.77
N GLU A 132 8.81 0.35 7.94
CA GLU A 132 7.95 -0.29 6.95
C GLU A 132 6.66 -0.77 7.62
N GLY A 133 5.58 -0.81 6.85
CA GLY A 133 4.28 -1.27 7.30
C GLY A 133 3.38 -1.70 6.14
N ILE A 134 2.34 -2.46 6.49
CA ILE A 134 1.31 -2.95 5.57
C ILE A 134 0.02 -2.21 5.89
N TYR A 135 -0.60 -1.59 4.88
CA TYR A 135 -1.86 -0.87 5.06
C TYR A 135 -3.02 -1.83 4.81
N VAL A 136 -4.00 -1.80 5.70
CA VAL A 136 -5.27 -2.50 5.56
C VAL A 136 -6.37 -1.46 5.59
N VAL A 137 -7.21 -1.46 4.56
CA VAL A 137 -8.40 -0.63 4.43
C VAL A 137 -9.61 -1.56 4.43
N LEU A 138 -10.52 -1.34 5.36
CA LEU A 138 -11.70 -2.17 5.56
C LEU A 138 -12.95 -1.29 5.50
N ASN A 139 -13.83 -1.60 4.56
CA ASN A 139 -15.11 -0.95 4.41
C ASN A 139 -16.13 -1.78 5.17
N ALA A 140 -16.77 -1.18 6.18
CA ALA A 140 -17.72 -1.89 7.02
C ALA A 140 -18.88 -0.99 7.45
N ARG A 141 -20.01 -1.63 7.73
CA ARG A 141 -21.20 -1.01 8.29
C ARG A 141 -21.42 -1.51 9.70
N PHE A 142 -21.50 -0.60 10.66
CA PHE A 142 -21.75 -0.94 12.06
C PHE A 142 -22.38 0.22 12.83
N VAL A 143 -22.89 -0.06 14.02
CA VAL A 143 -23.49 0.94 14.91
C VAL A 143 -22.38 1.79 15.55
N LYS A 144 -22.63 3.09 15.75
CA LYS A 144 -21.64 4.03 16.33
C LYS A 144 -21.00 3.54 17.64
N ALA A 145 -21.73 2.80 18.48
CA ALA A 145 -21.21 2.27 19.75
C ALA A 145 -19.94 1.42 19.55
N LEU A 146 -19.87 0.64 18.47
CA LEU A 146 -18.74 -0.24 18.16
C LEU A 146 -17.45 0.52 17.82
N THR A 147 -17.54 1.82 17.54
CA THR A 147 -16.35 2.65 17.26
C THR A 147 -15.42 2.73 18.47
N GLU A 148 -15.98 2.87 19.68
CA GLU A 148 -15.18 2.96 20.92
C GLU A 148 -14.47 1.63 21.23
N ASP A 149 -15.16 0.51 21.01
CA ASP A 149 -14.59 -0.83 21.18
C ASP A 149 -13.45 -1.09 20.19
N LEU A 150 -13.61 -0.69 18.93
CA LEU A 150 -12.56 -0.76 17.91
C LEU A 150 -11.35 0.09 18.27
N GLU A 151 -11.55 1.34 18.69
CA GLU A 151 -10.45 2.21 19.14
C GLU A 151 -9.68 1.60 20.32
N ARG A 152 -10.40 1.03 21.29
CA ARG A 152 -9.79 0.34 22.42
C ARG A 152 -9.02 -0.90 21.98
N PHE A 153 -9.58 -1.70 21.07
CA PHE A 153 -8.91 -2.86 20.50
C PHE A 153 -7.60 -2.46 19.82
N PHE A 154 -7.62 -1.48 18.90
CA PHE A 154 -6.42 -1.03 18.19
C PHE A 154 -5.36 -0.42 19.10
N LYS A 155 -5.74 0.14 20.25
CA LYS A 155 -4.79 0.65 21.24
C LYS A 155 -4.08 -0.47 22.02
N LEU A 156 -4.73 -1.62 22.19
CA LEU A 156 -4.17 -2.79 22.88
C LEU A 156 -3.35 -3.68 21.94
N GLU A 157 -3.66 -3.65 20.65
CA GLU A 157 -3.03 -4.49 19.65
C GLU A 157 -1.64 -3.98 19.26
N GLU A 158 -0.58 -4.60 19.79
CA GLU A 158 0.82 -4.19 19.54
C GLU A 158 1.28 -4.35 18.08
N SER A 159 0.60 -5.20 17.31
CA SER A 159 0.89 -5.42 15.89
C SER A 159 0.49 -4.23 15.01
N VAL A 160 -0.40 -3.36 15.51
CA VAL A 160 -0.94 -2.20 14.79
C VAL A 160 -0.16 -0.94 15.19
N LEU A 161 0.49 -0.31 14.22
CA LEU A 161 1.28 0.90 14.42
C LEU A 161 0.42 2.17 14.49
N ARG A 162 -0.63 2.22 13.69
CA ARG A 162 -1.56 3.36 13.61
C ARG A 162 -2.89 2.91 13.04
N HIS A 163 -3.97 3.54 13.47
CA HIS A 163 -5.31 3.32 12.94
C HIS A 163 -6.04 4.65 12.78
N ILE A 164 -7.04 4.65 11.92
CA ILE A 164 -8.01 5.72 11.74
C ILE A 164 -9.35 5.09 11.37
N ILE A 165 -10.42 5.58 12.00
CA ILE A 165 -11.79 5.21 11.69
C ILE A 165 -12.45 6.44 11.09
N LEU A 166 -12.84 6.35 9.84
CA LEU A 166 -13.50 7.41 9.10
C LEU A 166 -14.96 7.04 8.89
N ARG A 167 -15.86 7.97 9.16
CA ARG A 167 -17.24 7.84 8.73
C ARG A 167 -17.33 8.22 7.26
N GLU A 168 -17.87 7.33 6.44
CA GLU A 168 -18.14 7.64 5.04
C GLU A 168 -19.39 8.54 5.00
N ASN A 169 -19.21 9.79 4.58
CA ASN A 169 -20.35 10.68 4.36
C ASN A 169 -20.85 10.44 2.95
N VAL A 170 -21.95 9.70 2.85
CA VAL A 170 -22.74 9.56 1.62
C VAL A 170 -23.78 10.67 1.56
#